data_AF-A0A952UWB5-F1
#
_entry.id   AF-A0A952UWB5-F1
#
_cell.length_a   1.000
_cell.length_b   1.000
_cell.length_c   1.000
_cell.angle_alpha   90.00
_cell.angle_beta   90.00
_cell.angle_gamma   90.00
#
_symmetry.space_group_name_H-M   'P 1'
#
loop_
_entity.id
_entity.type
_entity.pdbx_description
1 polymer ?
#
loop_
_entity_poly.entity_id
_entity_poly.type
_entity_poly.pdbx_seq_one_letter_code
_entity_poly.pdbx_strand_id
1 'polypeptide(L)'
;MTQVGVLAEELLVEAMAIAVARRHRRVGEAHVLVALLEHDGVVELLTGENVCIARFAEGLLAPFERDAEVRGYRDGEPPAIDEGLRAAIEPGRPTRVGALLERARAGGVAALLQQVRAVDVFERLVARVDLAPFRWDVARVQAFVGAALAVMAARGHERLLLDHALVALAGREADDGRFADALARLGHDPEAVRDQLRARIAPAVAAGLASLEDCIAHAIVCSNASRRTELGIDFLVVEMLRAPEINLALELAGVSRNDLLFSYVHGAAPADVVAVPGPVQVVFHNDDFTTQEDVTGALERHFDKSPEEAATLMMRVHHEGSLVLAVADGARAADAVRAMRAELPILRVDLRAGKS
;
A
#
# COMPACT_ATOMS: atom_id res chain seq x y z
N MET A 1 -23.19 27.23 -20.90
CA MET A 1 -22.56 25.93 -20.62
C MET A 1 -23.51 25.10 -19.78
N THR A 2 -23.59 23.79 -20.03
CA THR A 2 -24.26 22.85 -19.11
C THR A 2 -23.43 22.72 -17.84
N GLN A 3 -24.03 22.34 -16.70
CA GLN A 3 -23.28 22.03 -15.46
C GLN A 3 -22.14 21.02 -15.68
N VAL A 4 -22.29 20.13 -16.65
CA VAL A 4 -21.25 19.16 -17.07
C VAL A 4 -20.06 19.84 -17.75
N GLY A 5 -20.29 20.87 -18.55
CA GLY A 5 -19.22 21.63 -19.18
C GLY A 5 -18.38 22.40 -18.15
N VAL A 6 -19.02 22.91 -17.09
CA VAL A 6 -18.34 23.60 -15.97
C VAL A 6 -17.44 22.61 -15.20
N LEU A 7 -17.99 21.46 -14.78
CA LEU A 7 -17.21 20.45 -14.05
C LEU A 7 -16.04 19.89 -14.88
N ALA A 8 -16.24 19.65 -16.18
CA ALA A 8 -15.17 19.16 -17.05
C ALA A 8 -14.01 20.17 -17.19
N GLU A 9 -14.33 21.47 -17.23
CA GLU A 9 -13.31 22.53 -17.24
C GLU A 9 -12.60 22.65 -15.89
N GLU A 10 -13.32 22.56 -14.77
CA GLU A 10 -12.75 22.55 -13.42
C GLU A 10 -11.79 21.38 -13.21
N LEU A 11 -12.22 20.16 -13.55
CA LEU A 11 -11.39 18.94 -13.47
C LEU A 11 -10.17 19.00 -14.38
N LEU A 12 -10.26 19.65 -15.54
CA LEU A 12 -9.12 19.79 -16.44
C LEU A 12 -8.11 20.81 -15.88
N VAL A 13 -8.57 21.89 -15.25
CA VAL A 13 -7.72 22.87 -14.56
C VAL A 13 -6.99 22.22 -13.39
N GLU A 14 -7.69 21.41 -12.60
CA GLU A 14 -7.09 20.63 -11.50
C GLU A 14 -6.09 19.60 -12.04
N ALA A 15 -6.45 18.84 -13.08
CA ALA A 15 -5.56 17.87 -13.71
C ALA A 15 -4.28 18.54 -14.26
N MET A 16 -4.40 19.76 -14.81
CA MET A 16 -3.26 20.58 -15.21
C MET A 16 -2.39 21.00 -14.01
N ALA A 17 -3.00 21.42 -12.90
CA ALA A 17 -2.27 21.76 -11.68
C ALA A 17 -1.50 20.56 -11.11
N ILE A 18 -2.11 19.37 -11.11
CA ILE A 18 -1.49 18.11 -10.69
C ILE A 18 -0.32 17.75 -11.60
N ALA A 19 -0.49 17.87 -12.92
CA ALA A 19 0.59 17.65 -13.89
C ALA A 19 1.77 18.61 -13.68
N VAL A 20 1.50 19.89 -13.39
CA VAL A 20 2.53 20.89 -13.08
C VAL A 20 3.25 20.56 -11.77
N ALA A 21 2.52 20.25 -10.70
CA ALA A 21 3.09 19.89 -9.40
C ALA A 21 4.01 18.67 -9.49
N ARG A 22 3.64 17.68 -10.32
CA ARG A 22 4.41 16.46 -10.58
C ARG A 22 5.46 16.63 -11.69
N ARG A 23 5.58 17.83 -12.28
CA ARG A 23 6.51 18.18 -13.37
C ARG A 23 6.37 17.31 -14.62
N HIS A 24 5.15 16.86 -14.91
CA HIS A 24 4.83 16.10 -16.12
C HIS A 24 4.65 17.04 -17.32
N ARG A 25 5.10 16.61 -18.51
CA ARG A 25 4.98 17.43 -19.74
C ARG A 25 3.59 17.40 -20.36
N ARG A 26 2.75 16.42 -19.98
CA ARG A 26 1.42 16.24 -20.53
C ARG A 26 0.38 15.94 -19.46
N VAL A 27 -0.82 16.46 -19.68
CA VAL A 27 -2.03 16.05 -18.94
C VAL A 27 -2.62 14.84 -19.65
N GLY A 28 -2.79 13.75 -18.91
CA GLY A 28 -3.30 12.47 -19.41
C GLY A 28 -4.45 11.97 -18.54
N GLU A 29 -5.07 10.85 -18.92
CA GLU A 29 -6.22 10.28 -18.22
C GLU A 29 -5.97 10.11 -16.71
N ALA A 30 -4.74 9.79 -16.35
CA ALA A 30 -4.27 9.70 -14.99
C ALA A 30 -4.51 10.98 -14.17
N HIS A 31 -4.13 12.13 -14.71
CA HIS A 31 -4.27 13.43 -14.04
C HIS A 31 -5.73 13.83 -13.86
N VAL A 32 -6.58 13.50 -14.85
CA VAL A 32 -8.02 13.74 -14.78
C VAL A 32 -8.68 12.83 -13.75
N LEU A 33 -8.18 11.61 -13.58
CA LEU A 33 -8.65 10.70 -12.54
C LEU A 33 -8.26 11.19 -11.14
N VAL A 34 -7.03 11.70 -10.95
CA VAL A 34 -6.64 12.36 -9.68
C VAL A 34 -7.54 13.56 -9.41
N ALA A 35 -7.65 14.48 -10.38
CA ALA A 35 -8.48 15.67 -10.26
C ALA A 35 -9.92 15.30 -9.89
N LEU A 36 -10.49 14.29 -10.57
CA LEU A 36 -11.84 13.81 -10.28
C LEU A 36 -11.99 13.32 -8.84
N LEU A 37 -10.94 12.78 -8.25
CA LEU A 37 -10.98 12.21 -6.90
C LEU A 37 -10.61 13.22 -5.81
N GLU A 38 -9.88 14.28 -6.16
CA GLU A 38 -9.53 15.39 -5.29
C GLU A 38 -10.57 16.53 -5.35
N HIS A 39 -11.41 16.58 -6.38
CA HIS A 39 -12.43 17.62 -6.55
C HIS A 39 -13.43 17.62 -5.40
N ASP A 40 -13.64 18.76 -4.74
CA ASP A 40 -14.43 18.90 -3.50
C ASP A 40 -15.82 18.26 -3.58
N GLY A 41 -16.51 18.40 -4.72
CA GLY A 41 -17.83 17.79 -4.93
C GLY A 41 -17.82 16.25 -5.01
N VAL A 42 -16.70 15.63 -5.41
CA VAL A 42 -16.51 14.17 -5.41
C VAL A 42 -15.97 13.73 -4.05
N VAL A 43 -15.06 14.49 -3.45
CA VAL A 43 -14.58 14.26 -2.08
C VAL A 43 -15.76 14.28 -1.09
N GLU A 44 -16.67 15.26 -1.14
CA GLU A 44 -17.88 15.28 -0.30
C GLU A 44 -18.82 14.08 -0.53
N LEU A 45 -18.81 13.50 -1.74
CA LEU A 45 -19.56 12.28 -2.07
C LEU A 45 -18.81 10.99 -1.68
N LEU A 46 -17.48 11.06 -1.52
CA LEU A 46 -16.58 9.98 -1.08
C LEU A 46 -16.28 10.03 0.43
N THR A 47 -16.53 11.16 1.10
CA THR A 47 -16.29 11.38 2.54
C THR A 47 -17.36 10.75 3.45
N GLY A 48 -18.23 9.91 2.89
CA GLY A 48 -18.79 8.78 3.63
C GLY A 48 -17.97 7.51 3.41
N GLU A 49 -17.42 6.91 4.47
CA GLU A 49 -16.75 5.57 4.55
C GLU A 49 -15.80 5.12 3.40
N ASN A 50 -15.38 5.96 2.44
CA ASN A 50 -14.68 5.51 1.24
C ASN A 50 -13.42 6.33 0.92
N VAL A 51 -12.54 6.49 1.93
CA VAL A 51 -11.14 6.97 1.80
C VAL A 51 -10.33 6.15 0.77
N CYS A 52 -10.81 4.96 0.43
CA CYS A 52 -10.10 3.94 -0.31
C CYS A 52 -10.11 4.18 -1.83
N ILE A 53 -11.08 4.94 -2.35
CA ILE A 53 -11.15 5.25 -3.79
C ILE A 53 -10.08 6.29 -4.18
N ALA A 54 -9.80 7.25 -3.31
CA ALA A 54 -8.72 8.22 -3.50
C ALA A 54 -7.34 7.53 -3.54
N ARG A 55 -7.04 6.68 -2.55
CA ARG A 55 -5.77 5.93 -2.47
C ARG A 55 -5.62 4.87 -3.56
N PHE A 56 -6.72 4.20 -3.92
CA PHE A 56 -6.73 3.23 -5.02
C PHE A 56 -6.38 3.88 -6.34
N ALA A 57 -6.89 5.09 -6.58
CA ALA A 57 -6.50 5.84 -7.75
C ALA A 57 -5.05 6.28 -7.70
N GLU A 58 -4.57 6.87 -6.60
CA GLU A 58 -3.14 7.23 -6.45
C GLU A 58 -2.20 6.09 -6.88
N GLY A 59 -2.53 4.85 -6.51
CA GLY A 59 -1.78 3.68 -6.91
C GLY A 59 -2.01 3.14 -8.32
N LEU A 60 -3.22 3.28 -8.85
CA LEU A 60 -3.50 3.04 -10.27
C LEU A 60 -2.73 3.99 -11.18
N LEU A 61 -2.36 5.15 -10.66
CA LEU A 61 -1.71 6.22 -11.38
C LEU A 61 -0.19 6.08 -11.40
N ALA A 62 0.40 5.45 -10.39
CA ALA A 62 1.84 5.24 -10.25
C ALA A 62 2.54 4.60 -11.48
N PRO A 63 1.90 3.69 -12.26
CA PRO A 63 2.43 3.22 -13.54
C PRO A 63 2.40 4.29 -14.64
N PHE A 64 1.32 5.08 -14.74
CA PHE A 64 1.18 6.15 -15.73
C PHE A 64 2.13 7.33 -15.48
N GLU A 65 2.55 7.56 -14.23
CA GLU A 65 3.58 8.54 -13.87
C GLU A 65 4.96 8.19 -14.42
N ARG A 66 5.24 6.90 -14.68
CA ARG A 66 6.53 6.44 -15.20
C ARG A 66 6.60 6.46 -16.73
N ASP A 67 5.46 6.32 -17.41
CA ASP A 67 5.34 6.41 -18.87
C ASP A 67 5.16 7.84 -19.39
N ALA A 68 4.82 8.78 -18.51
CA ALA A 68 4.84 10.21 -18.83
C ALA A 68 6.30 10.66 -19.04
N GLU A 69 6.80 10.53 -20.28
CA GLU A 69 8.14 10.93 -20.76
C GLU A 69 8.92 11.80 -19.76
N VAL A 70 9.81 11.10 -19.06
CA VAL A 70 10.68 11.58 -17.99
C VAL A 70 11.31 12.95 -18.33
N ARG A 71 11.04 13.92 -17.44
CA ARG A 71 11.74 15.18 -17.17
C ARG A 71 11.92 16.15 -18.34
N GLY A 72 11.24 17.28 -18.24
CA GLY A 72 11.65 18.54 -18.88
C GLY A 72 10.56 19.58 -18.94
N TYR A 73 9.71 19.67 -17.92
CA TYR A 73 8.92 20.87 -17.69
C TYR A 73 9.89 22.07 -17.66
N ARG A 74 9.77 22.97 -18.63
CA ARG A 74 10.43 24.28 -18.60
C ARG A 74 9.49 25.21 -17.84
N ASP A 75 10.01 25.89 -16.82
CA ASP A 75 9.24 26.87 -16.06
C ASP A 75 8.59 27.88 -17.02
N GLY A 76 7.24 27.90 -17.05
CA GLY A 76 6.45 28.89 -17.80
C GLY A 76 5.56 28.36 -18.94
N GLU A 77 5.65 27.08 -19.34
CA GLU A 77 4.75 26.49 -20.35
C GLU A 77 3.79 25.46 -19.71
N PRO A 78 2.46 25.60 -19.88
CA PRO A 78 1.51 24.64 -19.34
C PRO A 78 1.66 23.26 -20.03
N PRO A 79 1.48 22.15 -19.30
CA PRO A 79 1.59 20.81 -19.86
C PRO A 79 0.57 20.62 -20.99
N ALA A 80 1.01 19.98 -22.08
CA ALA A 80 0.15 19.73 -23.23
C ALA A 80 -0.91 18.68 -22.86
N ILE A 81 -2.18 18.92 -23.18
CA ILE A 81 -3.22 17.91 -23.01
C ILE A 81 -2.99 16.82 -24.06
N ASP A 82 -2.94 15.56 -23.62
CA ASP A 82 -2.84 14.40 -24.51
C ASP A 82 -3.93 14.46 -25.58
N GLU A 83 -3.59 14.16 -26.84
CA GLU A 83 -4.50 14.32 -27.96
C GLU A 83 -5.69 13.35 -27.89
N GLY A 84 -5.48 12.15 -27.32
CA GLY A 84 -6.55 11.20 -27.02
C GLY A 84 -7.50 11.72 -25.94
N LEU A 85 -6.95 12.34 -24.89
CA LEU A 85 -7.74 12.99 -23.83
C LEU A 85 -8.49 14.22 -24.36
N ARG A 86 -7.85 15.06 -25.17
CA ARG A 86 -8.46 16.24 -25.81
C ARG A 86 -9.62 15.81 -26.71
N ALA A 87 -9.41 14.79 -27.55
CA ALA A 87 -10.46 14.20 -28.36
C ALA A 87 -11.58 13.54 -27.52
N ALA A 88 -11.27 13.12 -26.29
CA ALA A 88 -12.24 12.51 -25.38
C ALA A 88 -13.16 13.51 -24.66
N ILE A 89 -12.73 14.77 -24.54
CA ILE A 89 -13.44 15.86 -23.85
C ILE A 89 -14.28 16.72 -24.84
N GLU A 90 -14.09 16.56 -26.16
CA GLU A 90 -14.86 17.30 -27.18
C GLU A 90 -16.38 17.00 -27.12
N PRO A 91 -17.24 18.03 -27.06
CA PRO A 91 -18.69 17.86 -27.02
C PRO A 91 -19.22 17.10 -28.25
N GLY A 92 -19.98 16.02 -28.02
CA GLY A 92 -20.75 15.34 -29.08
C GLY A 92 -20.14 14.05 -29.63
N ARG A 93 -19.00 13.59 -29.13
CA ARG A 93 -18.50 12.22 -29.39
C ARG A 93 -18.71 11.32 -28.17
N PRO A 94 -19.36 10.14 -28.30
CA PRO A 94 -19.51 9.22 -27.19
C PRO A 94 -18.15 8.56 -26.88
N THR A 95 -17.43 9.14 -25.93
CA THR A 95 -16.17 8.61 -25.41
C THR A 95 -16.46 7.80 -24.14
N ARG A 96 -15.51 6.99 -23.67
CA ARG A 96 -15.73 6.18 -22.46
C ARG A 96 -15.83 7.03 -21.20
N VAL A 97 -15.04 8.11 -21.09
CA VAL A 97 -15.12 9.12 -20.03
C VAL A 97 -16.42 9.91 -20.15
N GLY A 98 -16.78 10.36 -21.36
CA GLY A 98 -18.09 11.01 -21.60
C GLY A 98 -19.27 10.10 -21.26
N ALA A 99 -19.19 8.80 -21.52
CA ALA A 99 -20.20 7.82 -21.16
C ALA A 99 -20.23 7.54 -19.64
N LEU A 100 -19.09 7.64 -18.95
CA LEU A 100 -19.00 7.53 -17.49
C LEU A 100 -19.65 8.75 -16.83
N LEU A 101 -19.36 9.94 -17.34
CA LEU A 101 -19.93 11.22 -16.91
C LEU A 101 -21.44 11.31 -17.20
N GLU A 102 -21.91 10.91 -18.39
CA GLU A 102 -23.33 10.88 -18.74
C GLU A 102 -24.12 9.82 -17.94
N ARG A 103 -23.48 8.73 -17.49
CA ARG A 103 -24.12 7.73 -16.61
C ARG A 103 -24.14 8.15 -15.15
N ALA A 104 -23.07 8.79 -14.67
CA ALA A 104 -23.08 9.50 -13.38
C ALA A 104 -24.20 10.56 -13.35
N ARG A 105 -24.48 11.19 -14.49
CA ARG A 105 -25.60 12.12 -14.68
C ARG A 105 -26.98 11.46 -14.61
N ALA A 106 -27.11 10.23 -15.10
CA ALA A 106 -28.40 9.52 -15.16
C ALA A 106 -28.78 8.81 -13.84
N GLY A 107 -27.82 8.41 -13.01
CA GLY A 107 -28.06 7.65 -11.77
C GLY A 107 -27.45 8.26 -10.50
N GLY A 108 -26.78 9.41 -10.60
CA GLY A 108 -26.00 9.99 -9.50
C GLY A 108 -24.71 9.22 -9.23
N VAL A 109 -23.86 9.77 -8.36
CA VAL A 109 -22.55 9.18 -7.99
C VAL A 109 -22.71 7.83 -7.28
N ALA A 110 -23.81 7.60 -6.57
CA ALA A 110 -24.11 6.29 -5.97
C ALA A 110 -24.25 5.18 -7.03
N ALA A 111 -24.87 5.44 -8.18
CA ALA A 111 -24.97 4.46 -9.27
C ALA A 111 -23.63 4.23 -9.99
N LEU A 112 -22.80 5.28 -10.08
CA LEU A 112 -21.42 5.17 -10.58
C LEU A 112 -20.58 4.25 -9.67
N LEU A 113 -20.64 4.46 -8.35
CA LEU A 113 -19.94 3.65 -7.36
C LEU A 113 -20.46 2.21 -7.28
N GLN A 114 -21.78 2.02 -7.37
CA GLN A 114 -22.39 0.68 -7.39
C GLN A 114 -21.99 -0.09 -8.65
N GLN A 115 -21.75 0.58 -9.78
CA GLN A 115 -21.18 -0.05 -10.97
C GLN A 115 -19.67 -0.24 -10.88
N VAL A 116 -18.90 0.69 -10.31
CA VAL A 116 -17.47 0.44 -10.03
C VAL A 116 -17.30 -0.80 -9.13
N ARG A 117 -18.25 -1.03 -8.21
CA ARG A 117 -18.33 -2.22 -7.34
C ARG A 117 -18.91 -3.48 -8.03
N ALA A 118 -19.87 -3.33 -8.95
CA ALA A 118 -20.58 -4.45 -9.60
C ALA A 118 -19.98 -4.89 -10.94
N VAL A 119 -19.11 -4.10 -11.54
CA VAL A 119 -18.40 -4.45 -12.76
C VAL A 119 -17.27 -5.40 -12.38
N ASP A 120 -16.92 -6.33 -13.28
CA ASP A 120 -15.61 -7.02 -13.35
C ASP A 120 -14.46 -5.99 -13.52
N VAL A 121 -14.47 -4.90 -12.75
CA VAL A 121 -13.50 -3.83 -12.67
C VAL A 121 -12.19 -4.44 -12.23
N PHE A 122 -12.22 -5.40 -11.29
CA PHE A 122 -11.07 -6.19 -10.90
C PHE A 122 -10.44 -6.97 -12.08
N GLU A 123 -11.20 -7.80 -12.81
CA GLU A 123 -10.65 -8.53 -13.97
C GLU A 123 -10.25 -7.60 -15.13
N ARG A 124 -10.98 -6.49 -15.32
CA ARG A 124 -10.73 -5.53 -16.42
C ARG A 124 -9.63 -4.52 -16.13
N LEU A 125 -9.35 -4.21 -14.86
CA LEU A 125 -8.19 -3.43 -14.43
C LEU A 125 -6.92 -4.26 -14.56
N VAL A 126 -6.96 -5.51 -14.11
CA VAL A 126 -5.87 -6.48 -14.30
C VAL A 126 -5.60 -6.74 -15.80
N ALA A 127 -6.64 -6.72 -16.65
CA ALA A 127 -6.50 -6.96 -18.09
C ALA A 127 -6.09 -5.74 -18.94
N ARG A 128 -6.01 -4.52 -18.41
CA ARG A 128 -5.81 -3.28 -19.22
C ARG A 128 -4.58 -2.46 -18.90
N VAL A 129 -4.00 -2.60 -17.73
CA VAL A 129 -2.66 -2.06 -17.52
C VAL A 129 -1.74 -3.05 -18.25
N ASP A 130 -0.90 -2.58 -19.19
CA ASP A 130 0.15 -3.38 -19.86
C ASP A 130 1.27 -3.74 -18.86
N LEU A 131 0.86 -4.16 -17.65
CA LEU A 131 1.69 -4.85 -16.69
C LEU A 131 1.96 -6.19 -17.35
N ALA A 132 3.20 -6.44 -17.75
CA ALA A 132 3.68 -7.78 -18.04
C ALA A 132 3.02 -8.77 -17.06
N PRO A 133 2.40 -9.86 -17.55
CA PRO A 133 1.22 -10.48 -16.96
C PRO A 133 1.39 -10.63 -15.46
N PHE A 134 0.76 -9.72 -14.72
CA PHE A 134 0.81 -9.70 -13.27
C PHE A 134 0.07 -10.96 -12.79
N ARG A 135 0.82 -11.96 -12.34
CA ARG A 135 0.28 -13.27 -11.96
C ARG A 135 -0.15 -13.19 -10.52
N TRP A 136 -1.44 -13.09 -10.32
CA TRP A 136 -2.00 -13.36 -9.01
C TRP A 136 -1.79 -14.84 -8.72
N ASP A 137 -1.33 -15.16 -7.50
CA ASP A 137 -1.60 -16.48 -6.95
C ASP A 137 -3.09 -16.54 -6.58
N VAL A 138 -3.94 -16.56 -7.61
CA VAL A 138 -5.39 -16.46 -7.50
C VAL A 138 -5.91 -17.53 -6.55
N ALA A 139 -5.34 -18.74 -6.61
CA ALA A 139 -5.72 -19.84 -5.75
C ALA A 139 -5.46 -19.53 -4.27
N ARG A 140 -4.27 -19.03 -3.91
CA ARG A 140 -3.98 -18.67 -2.51
C ARG A 140 -4.79 -17.47 -2.02
N VAL A 141 -4.93 -16.43 -2.85
CA VAL A 141 -5.74 -15.26 -2.48
C VAL A 141 -7.21 -15.66 -2.28
N GLN A 142 -7.77 -16.50 -3.18
CA GLN A 142 -9.12 -17.02 -3.03
C GLN A 142 -9.29 -17.90 -1.79
N ALA A 143 -8.31 -18.75 -1.47
CA ALA A 143 -8.33 -19.56 -0.26
C ALA A 143 -8.39 -18.69 1.00
N PHE A 144 -7.54 -17.65 1.07
CA PHE A 144 -7.53 -16.70 2.17
C PHE A 144 -8.84 -15.90 2.28
N VAL A 145 -9.33 -15.33 1.18
CA VAL A 145 -10.61 -14.58 1.18
C VAL A 145 -11.77 -15.51 1.54
N GLY A 146 -11.76 -16.74 1.04
CA GLY A 146 -12.74 -17.76 1.39
C GLY A 146 -12.74 -18.10 2.88
N ALA A 147 -11.55 -18.23 3.48
CA ALA A 147 -11.41 -18.45 4.92
C ALA A 147 -11.94 -17.25 5.73
N ALA A 148 -11.63 -16.02 5.32
CA ALA A 148 -12.14 -14.80 5.96
C ALA A 148 -13.68 -14.69 5.85
N LEU A 149 -14.25 -14.99 4.69
CA LEU A 149 -15.69 -15.04 4.46
C LEU A 149 -16.38 -16.11 5.32
N ALA A 150 -15.74 -17.27 5.51
CA ALA A 150 -16.27 -18.30 6.41
C ALA A 150 -16.34 -17.80 7.87
N VAL A 151 -15.32 -17.06 8.33
CA VAL A 151 -15.34 -16.41 9.66
C VAL A 151 -16.46 -15.38 9.74
N MET A 152 -16.62 -14.52 8.72
CA MET A 152 -17.69 -13.52 8.63
C MET A 152 -19.09 -14.17 8.71
N ALA A 153 -19.33 -15.21 7.89
CA ALA A 153 -20.59 -15.93 7.84
C ALA A 153 -20.93 -16.61 9.17
N ALA A 154 -19.94 -17.22 9.83
CA ALA A 154 -20.11 -17.83 11.15
C ALA A 154 -20.51 -16.82 12.25
N ARG A 155 -20.32 -15.52 12.01
CA ARG A 155 -20.71 -14.42 12.92
C ARG A 155 -21.98 -13.71 12.51
N GLY A 156 -22.57 -14.06 11.36
CA GLY A 156 -23.75 -13.36 10.83
C GLY A 156 -23.45 -11.90 10.48
N HIS A 157 -22.19 -11.58 10.16
CA HIS A 157 -21.80 -10.24 9.77
C HIS A 157 -22.10 -10.03 8.28
N GLU A 158 -22.58 -8.84 7.92
CA GLU A 158 -22.91 -8.49 6.53
C GLU A 158 -21.71 -7.92 5.75
N ARG A 159 -20.60 -7.60 6.45
CA ARG A 159 -19.41 -6.96 5.88
C ARG A 159 -18.14 -7.71 6.25
N LEU A 160 -17.21 -7.81 5.29
CA LEU A 160 -15.93 -8.47 5.46
C LEU A 160 -14.88 -7.50 6.03
N LEU A 161 -14.79 -7.46 7.36
CA LEU A 161 -13.80 -6.66 8.10
C LEU A 161 -12.41 -7.32 8.16
N LEU A 162 -11.36 -6.52 8.41
CA LEU A 162 -9.98 -7.01 8.60
C LEU A 162 -9.84 -7.98 9.78
N ASP A 163 -10.64 -7.86 10.84
CA ASP A 163 -10.62 -8.81 11.96
C ASP A 163 -10.98 -10.25 11.50
N HIS A 164 -11.86 -10.42 10.51
CA HIS A 164 -12.18 -11.75 9.96
C HIS A 164 -10.97 -12.36 9.24
N ALA A 165 -10.25 -11.53 8.48
CA ALA A 165 -9.00 -11.91 7.81
C ALA A 165 -7.91 -12.27 8.83
N LEU A 166 -7.77 -11.48 9.90
CA LEU A 166 -6.80 -11.75 10.97
C LEU A 166 -7.09 -13.07 11.69
N VAL A 167 -8.38 -13.37 11.97
CA VAL A 167 -8.79 -14.67 12.52
C VAL A 167 -8.52 -15.81 11.54
N ALA A 168 -8.73 -15.60 10.24
CA ALA A 168 -8.44 -16.59 9.22
C ALA A 168 -6.93 -16.91 9.15
N LEU A 169 -6.07 -15.89 9.21
CA LEU A 169 -4.60 -16.00 9.20
C LEU A 169 -4.02 -16.63 10.45
N ALA A 170 -4.63 -16.37 11.61
CA ALA A 170 -4.27 -17.11 12.82
C ALA A 170 -4.60 -18.61 12.70
N GLY A 171 -5.46 -19.00 11.74
CA GLY A 171 -5.59 -20.37 11.25
C GLY A 171 -4.53 -20.71 10.21
N ARG A 172 -4.05 -21.95 10.20
CA ARG A 172 -2.94 -22.36 9.30
C ARG A 172 -3.35 -22.50 7.83
N GLU A 173 -4.64 -22.51 7.54
CA GLU A 173 -5.17 -22.82 6.20
C GLU A 173 -5.07 -21.64 5.23
N ALA A 174 -5.02 -20.42 5.75
CA ALA A 174 -5.17 -19.23 4.93
C ALA A 174 -3.87 -18.81 4.21
N ASP A 175 -2.70 -19.08 4.80
CA ASP A 175 -1.39 -18.63 4.31
C ASP A 175 -0.27 -19.68 4.44
N ASP A 176 -0.64 -20.96 4.32
CA ASP A 176 0.24 -22.11 4.56
C ASP A 176 0.84 -22.13 5.98
N GLY A 177 0.23 -21.42 6.94
CA GLY A 177 0.62 -21.37 8.34
C GLY A 177 1.73 -20.38 8.66
N ARG A 178 2.15 -19.54 7.70
CA ARG A 178 3.25 -18.58 7.91
C ARG A 178 2.97 -17.59 9.04
N PHE A 179 1.74 -17.11 9.16
CA PHE A 179 1.30 -16.18 10.19
C PHE A 179 1.23 -16.86 11.55
N ALA A 180 0.68 -18.08 11.61
CA ALA A 180 0.70 -18.89 12.83
C ALA A 180 2.14 -19.20 13.29
N ASP A 181 3.03 -19.55 12.36
CA ASP A 181 4.44 -19.80 12.67
C ASP A 181 5.15 -18.50 13.12
N ALA A 182 4.75 -17.33 12.60
CA ALA A 182 5.25 -16.04 13.03
C ALA A 182 4.86 -15.70 14.47
N LEU A 183 3.61 -15.97 14.85
CA LEU A 183 3.13 -15.88 16.24
C LEU A 183 3.90 -16.83 17.16
N ALA A 184 4.09 -18.09 16.74
CA ALA A 184 4.80 -19.09 17.52
C ALA A 184 6.27 -18.71 17.75
N ARG A 185 6.95 -18.12 16.76
CA ARG A 185 8.32 -17.59 16.90
C ARG A 185 8.43 -16.47 17.94
N LEU A 186 7.35 -15.72 18.17
CA LEU A 186 7.26 -14.68 19.18
C LEU A 186 6.83 -15.22 20.55
N GLY A 187 6.60 -16.53 20.68
CA GLY A 187 6.17 -17.18 21.91
C GLY A 187 4.67 -17.11 22.17
N HIS A 188 3.86 -16.74 21.18
CA HIS A 188 2.40 -16.78 21.28
C HIS A 188 1.84 -18.12 20.79
N ASP A 189 0.79 -18.61 21.45
CA ASP A 189 -0.01 -19.74 20.95
C ASP A 189 -0.99 -19.22 19.87
N PRO A 190 -0.86 -19.65 18.60
CA PRO A 190 -1.74 -19.18 17.52
C PRO A 190 -3.21 -19.47 17.77
N GLU A 191 -3.56 -20.58 18.43
CA GLU A 191 -4.95 -20.91 18.71
C GLU A 191 -5.56 -19.98 19.76
N ALA A 192 -4.82 -19.71 20.84
CA ALA A 192 -5.23 -18.75 21.86
C ALA A 192 -5.39 -17.33 21.28
N VAL A 193 -4.45 -16.87 20.45
CA VAL A 193 -4.56 -15.56 19.77
C VAL A 193 -5.80 -15.54 18.87
N ARG A 194 -6.02 -16.60 18.08
CA ARG A 194 -7.21 -16.73 17.22
C ARG A 194 -8.51 -16.61 18.01
N ASP A 195 -8.59 -17.25 19.18
CA ASP A 195 -9.78 -17.23 20.02
C ASP A 195 -10.02 -15.86 20.69
N GLN A 196 -8.96 -15.15 21.07
CA GLN A 196 -9.05 -13.77 21.56
C GLN A 196 -9.55 -12.82 20.47
N LEU A 197 -8.99 -12.91 19.26
CA LEU A 197 -9.44 -12.12 18.10
C LEU A 197 -10.91 -12.42 17.77
N ARG A 198 -11.29 -13.69 17.79
CA ARG A 198 -12.68 -14.14 17.63
C ARG A 198 -13.63 -13.55 18.66
N ALA A 199 -13.24 -13.44 19.92
CA ALA A 199 -14.09 -12.85 20.96
C ALA A 199 -14.37 -11.36 20.70
N ARG A 200 -13.41 -10.64 20.12
CA ARG A 200 -13.51 -9.21 19.80
C ARG A 200 -14.39 -8.91 18.58
N ILE A 201 -14.49 -9.82 17.61
CA ILE A 201 -15.29 -9.59 16.39
C ILE A 201 -16.75 -9.25 16.72
N ALA A 202 -17.32 -9.83 17.78
CA ALA A 202 -18.75 -9.69 18.12
C ALA A 202 -19.22 -8.24 18.41
N PRO A 203 -18.47 -7.38 19.13
CA PRO A 203 -18.84 -5.97 19.32
C PRO A 203 -18.44 -4.98 18.21
N ALA A 204 -17.64 -5.37 17.21
CA ALA A 204 -16.87 -4.44 16.38
C ALA A 204 -17.63 -3.80 15.18
N VAL A 205 -18.83 -4.29 14.84
CA VAL A 205 -19.58 -3.87 13.63
C VAL A 205 -20.04 -2.41 13.67
N ALA A 206 -20.00 -1.74 14.83
CA ALA A 206 -20.53 -0.38 14.99
C ALA A 206 -19.57 0.77 14.62
N ALA A 207 -18.29 0.52 14.31
CA ALA A 207 -17.24 1.55 14.38
C ALA A 207 -16.57 1.98 13.06
N GLY A 208 -17.12 1.67 11.88
CA GLY A 208 -16.51 2.11 10.61
C GLY A 208 -15.11 1.53 10.36
N LEU A 209 -14.90 0.27 10.74
CA LEU A 209 -13.63 -0.42 10.55
C LEU A 209 -13.30 -0.61 9.07
N ALA A 210 -12.01 -0.57 8.74
CA ALA A 210 -11.50 -0.86 7.41
C ALA A 210 -12.00 -2.22 6.89
N SER A 211 -12.41 -2.25 5.63
CA SER A 211 -12.85 -3.49 4.98
C SER A 211 -11.66 -4.24 4.39
N LEU A 212 -11.80 -5.57 4.22
CA LEU A 212 -10.77 -6.36 3.55
C LEU A 212 -10.62 -5.95 2.08
N GLU A 213 -11.71 -5.52 1.44
CA GLU A 213 -11.71 -5.02 0.08
C GLU A 213 -10.78 -3.81 -0.09
N ASP A 214 -10.78 -2.90 0.89
CA ASP A 214 -9.92 -1.72 0.90
C ASP A 214 -8.44 -2.10 1.03
N CYS A 215 -8.15 -3.06 1.91
CA CYS A 215 -6.80 -3.58 2.09
C CYS A 215 -6.30 -4.30 0.83
N ILE A 216 -7.15 -5.08 0.16
CA ILE A 216 -6.83 -5.71 -1.12
C ILE A 216 -6.52 -4.64 -2.17
N ALA A 217 -7.35 -3.61 -2.28
CA ALA A 217 -7.11 -2.51 -3.22
C ALA A 217 -5.74 -1.84 -2.97
N HIS A 218 -5.40 -1.58 -1.70
CA HIS A 218 -4.10 -1.01 -1.33
C HIS A 218 -2.93 -1.96 -1.62
N ALA A 219 -3.08 -3.26 -1.35
CA ALA A 219 -2.05 -4.26 -1.63
C ALA A 219 -1.71 -4.36 -3.14
N ILE A 220 -2.72 -4.23 -4.00
CA ILE A 220 -2.53 -4.18 -5.46
C ILE A 220 -1.67 -2.98 -5.85
N VAL A 221 -2.00 -1.82 -5.31
CA VAL A 221 -1.28 -0.57 -5.52
C VAL A 221 0.19 -0.72 -5.12
N CYS A 222 0.45 -1.19 -3.91
CA CYS A 222 1.80 -1.37 -3.38
C CYS A 222 2.60 -2.42 -4.17
N SER A 223 1.96 -3.51 -4.58
CA SER A 223 2.62 -4.55 -5.38
C SER A 223 2.97 -4.08 -6.80
N ASN A 224 2.14 -3.23 -7.41
CA ASN A 224 2.44 -2.61 -8.69
C ASN A 224 3.62 -1.63 -8.55
N ALA A 225 3.66 -0.85 -7.48
CA ALA A 225 4.74 0.09 -7.22
C ALA A 225 6.11 -0.61 -7.07
N SER A 226 6.13 -1.79 -6.47
CA SER A 226 7.32 -2.64 -6.26
C SER A 226 7.73 -3.48 -7.47
N ARG A 227 7.03 -3.38 -8.61
CA ARG A 227 7.32 -4.11 -9.87
C ARG A 227 7.33 -5.63 -9.72
N ARG A 228 6.62 -6.17 -8.72
CA ARG A 228 6.46 -7.61 -8.62
C ARG A 228 5.63 -8.12 -9.78
N THR A 229 6.06 -9.25 -10.32
CA THR A 229 5.31 -9.98 -11.35
C THR A 229 4.21 -10.83 -10.75
N GLU A 230 4.23 -11.06 -9.43
CA GLU A 230 3.22 -11.83 -8.73
C GLU A 230 2.79 -11.15 -7.43
N LEU A 231 1.47 -11.03 -7.22
CA LEU A 231 0.91 -10.65 -5.93
C LEU A 231 0.60 -11.93 -5.15
N GLY A 232 1.41 -12.17 -4.12
CA GLY A 232 1.15 -13.20 -3.13
C GLY A 232 0.27 -12.67 -2.00
N ILE A 233 -0.20 -13.62 -1.19
CA ILE A 233 -0.88 -13.32 0.07
C ILE A 233 0.02 -12.56 1.06
N ASP A 234 1.34 -12.65 0.90
CA ASP A 234 2.32 -11.94 1.71
C ASP A 234 2.12 -10.42 1.70
N PHE A 235 1.89 -9.83 0.53
CA PHE A 235 1.58 -8.40 0.41
C PHE A 235 0.29 -8.03 1.12
N LEU A 236 -0.75 -8.85 0.94
CA LEU A 236 -2.03 -8.61 1.59
C LEU A 236 -1.92 -8.66 3.11
N VAL A 237 -1.16 -9.63 3.64
CA VAL A 237 -0.90 -9.74 5.08
C VAL A 237 -0.07 -8.55 5.59
N VAL A 238 0.97 -8.13 4.85
CA VAL A 238 1.79 -6.97 5.23
C VAL A 238 0.96 -5.69 5.26
N GLU A 239 0.15 -5.45 4.22
CA GLU A 239 -0.73 -4.27 4.18
C GLU A 239 -1.81 -4.31 5.25
N MET A 240 -2.36 -5.49 5.52
CA MET A 240 -3.30 -5.68 6.63
C MET A 240 -2.63 -5.38 7.97
N LEU A 241 -1.41 -5.87 8.21
CA LEU A 241 -0.63 -5.59 9.43
C LEU A 241 -0.19 -4.13 9.54
N ARG A 242 -0.20 -3.35 8.46
CA ARG A 242 0.03 -1.90 8.47
C ARG A 242 -1.23 -1.10 8.84
N ALA A 243 -2.42 -1.69 8.71
CA ALA A 243 -3.67 -1.04 9.04
C ALA A 243 -3.77 -0.70 10.54
N PRO A 244 -4.07 0.57 10.92
CA PRO A 244 -4.17 0.98 12.33
C PRO A 244 -5.16 0.16 13.16
N GLU A 245 -6.25 -0.31 12.55
CA GLU A 245 -7.32 -1.09 13.17
C GLU A 245 -6.80 -2.43 13.70
N ILE A 246 -5.87 -3.04 12.96
CA ILE A 246 -5.23 -4.31 13.32
C ILE A 246 -4.29 -4.15 14.51
N ASN A 247 -3.67 -2.98 14.69
CA ASN A 247 -2.80 -2.73 15.83
C ASN A 247 -3.54 -2.94 17.15
N LEU A 248 -4.72 -2.33 17.30
CA LEU A 248 -5.52 -2.47 18.52
C LEU A 248 -5.99 -3.91 18.73
N ALA A 249 -6.30 -4.65 17.67
CA ALA A 249 -6.72 -6.05 17.77
C ALA A 249 -5.59 -6.94 18.29
N LEU A 250 -4.38 -6.75 17.79
CA LEU A 250 -3.18 -7.49 18.20
C LEU A 250 -2.73 -7.11 19.62
N GLU A 251 -2.76 -5.83 19.98
CA GLU A 251 -2.40 -5.36 21.33
C GLU A 251 -3.30 -5.96 22.41
N LEU A 252 -4.61 -6.06 22.16
CA LEU A 252 -5.54 -6.73 23.09
C LEU A 252 -5.28 -8.23 23.19
N ALA A 253 -4.69 -8.84 22.16
CA ALA A 253 -4.23 -10.23 22.18
C ALA A 253 -2.81 -10.38 22.79
N GLY A 254 -2.21 -9.27 23.25
CA GLY A 254 -0.85 -9.24 23.78
C GLY A 254 0.24 -9.42 22.73
N VAL A 255 -0.09 -9.23 21.44
CA VAL A 255 0.83 -9.41 20.31
C VAL A 255 1.31 -8.05 19.81
N SER A 256 2.63 -7.87 19.75
CA SER A 256 3.24 -6.70 19.11
C SER A 256 3.06 -6.78 17.59
N ARG A 257 2.31 -5.84 17.01
CA ARG A 257 2.10 -5.76 15.56
C ARG A 257 3.41 -5.67 14.78
N ASN A 258 4.34 -4.84 15.26
CA ASN A 258 5.63 -4.64 14.59
C ASN A 258 6.49 -5.91 14.63
N ASP A 259 6.53 -6.61 15.77
CA ASP A 259 7.31 -7.84 15.88
C ASP A 259 6.68 -8.97 15.05
N LEU A 260 5.35 -9.02 14.98
CA LEU A 260 4.63 -9.94 14.12
C LEU A 260 4.90 -9.68 12.64
N LEU A 261 4.82 -8.42 12.21
CA LEU A 261 5.15 -8.02 10.85
C LEU A 261 6.59 -8.41 10.49
N PHE A 262 7.54 -8.10 11.37
CA PHE A 262 8.94 -8.49 11.20
C PHE A 262 9.10 -10.02 11.11
N SER A 263 8.49 -10.77 12.02
CA SER A 263 8.56 -12.23 12.07
C SER A 263 7.89 -12.91 10.87
N TYR A 264 6.84 -12.31 10.33
CA TYR A 264 6.15 -12.80 9.14
C TYR A 264 7.00 -12.64 7.87
N VAL A 265 7.68 -11.50 7.75
CA VAL A 265 8.50 -11.13 6.59
C VAL A 265 9.85 -11.85 6.61
N HIS A 266 10.53 -11.85 7.76
CA HIS A 266 11.90 -12.35 7.89
C HIS A 266 12.00 -13.78 8.41
N GLY A 267 10.90 -14.38 8.87
CA GLY A 267 10.90 -15.72 9.45
C GLY A 267 11.67 -15.81 10.78
N ALA A 268 11.87 -14.69 11.48
CA ALA A 268 12.63 -14.61 12.73
C ALA A 268 12.04 -13.57 13.67
N ALA A 269 12.11 -13.78 14.98
CA ALA A 269 11.80 -12.73 15.94
C ALA A 269 12.81 -11.57 15.80
N PRO A 270 12.38 -10.30 15.94
CA PRO A 270 13.31 -9.18 15.94
C PRO A 270 14.28 -9.33 17.11
N ALA A 271 15.58 -9.31 16.81
CA ALA A 271 16.61 -9.39 17.85
C ALA A 271 16.63 -8.09 18.66
N ASP A 272 16.80 -8.19 19.98
CA ASP A 272 17.02 -7.01 20.81
C ASP A 272 18.22 -6.20 20.33
N VAL A 273 18.06 -4.89 20.26
CA VAL A 273 19.15 -3.98 19.92
C VAL A 273 19.96 -3.72 21.17
N VAL A 274 20.97 -4.57 21.41
CA VAL A 274 21.88 -4.46 22.54
C VAL A 274 23.09 -3.61 22.15
N ALA A 275 23.43 -2.63 22.99
CA ALA A 275 24.65 -1.85 22.81
C ALA A 275 25.87 -2.77 23.06
N VAL A 276 26.78 -2.83 22.09
CA VAL A 276 28.01 -3.60 22.19
C VAL A 276 29.17 -2.63 22.43
N PRO A 277 30.12 -2.93 23.34
CA PRO A 277 31.30 -2.07 23.51
C PRO A 277 32.18 -2.03 22.25
N GLY A 278 32.67 -0.85 21.90
CA GLY A 278 33.60 -0.64 20.79
C GLY A 278 32.92 -0.50 19.43
N PRO A 279 33.71 -0.52 18.33
CA PRO A 279 33.18 -0.32 16.99
C PRO A 279 32.37 -1.53 16.52
N VAL A 280 31.16 -1.27 16.02
CA VAL A 280 30.28 -2.26 15.39
C VAL A 280 29.95 -1.89 13.96
N GLN A 281 29.74 -2.91 13.15
CA GLN A 281 29.18 -2.80 11.80
C GLN A 281 27.65 -2.80 11.90
N VAL A 282 27.02 -1.81 11.25
CA VAL A 282 25.58 -1.75 11.06
C VAL A 282 25.26 -2.39 9.72
N VAL A 283 24.55 -3.51 9.74
CA VAL A 283 24.23 -4.31 8.54
C VAL A 283 22.75 -4.22 8.24
N PHE A 284 22.39 -3.66 7.09
CA PHE A 284 21.01 -3.73 6.60
C PHE A 284 20.83 -4.97 5.74
N HIS A 285 19.62 -5.50 5.77
CA HIS A 285 19.17 -6.56 4.89
C HIS A 285 18.05 -6.02 4.02
N ASN A 286 18.09 -6.35 2.73
CA ASN A 286 17.01 -6.02 1.81
C ASN A 286 15.75 -6.79 2.20
N ASP A 287 14.60 -6.17 1.99
CA ASP A 287 13.31 -6.80 2.06
C ASP A 287 12.43 -6.27 0.92
N ASP A 288 11.33 -6.96 0.64
CA ASP A 288 10.48 -6.66 -0.51
C ASP A 288 9.37 -5.63 -0.22
N PHE A 289 9.32 -5.08 0.99
CA PHE A 289 8.19 -4.30 1.49
C PHE A 289 8.58 -2.89 1.96
N THR A 290 9.85 -2.62 2.21
CA THR A 290 10.39 -1.29 2.49
C THR A 290 10.70 -0.57 1.18
N THR A 291 10.22 0.66 1.02
CA THR A 291 10.47 1.43 -0.20
C THR A 291 11.90 1.96 -0.25
N GLN A 292 12.37 2.29 -1.45
CA GLN A 292 13.67 2.93 -1.63
C GLN A 292 13.74 4.25 -0.84
N GLU A 293 12.67 5.05 -0.92
CA GLU A 293 12.55 6.35 -0.28
C GLU A 293 12.67 6.23 1.25
N ASP A 294 11.98 5.24 1.82
CA ASP A 294 12.06 4.93 3.26
C ASP A 294 13.49 4.60 3.67
N VAL A 295 14.16 3.70 2.94
CA VAL A 295 15.56 3.30 3.24
C VAL A 295 16.49 4.50 3.10
N THR A 296 16.41 5.28 2.02
CA THR A 296 17.28 6.45 1.83
C THR A 296 17.05 7.50 2.90
N GLY A 297 15.79 7.78 3.25
CA GLY A 297 15.45 8.73 4.29
C GLY A 297 15.95 8.30 5.67
N ALA A 298 15.92 6.99 5.97
CA ALA A 298 16.47 6.44 7.20
C ALA A 298 18.01 6.54 7.25
N LEU A 299 18.69 6.29 6.13
CA LEU A 299 20.15 6.44 6.02
C LEU A 299 20.59 7.90 6.26
N GLU A 300 19.87 8.86 5.70
CA GLU A 300 20.14 10.28 5.89
C GLU A 300 19.94 10.71 7.34
N ARG A 301 18.80 10.35 7.95
CA ARG A 301 18.41 10.84 9.28
C ARG A 301 19.13 10.16 10.43
N HIS A 302 19.41 8.85 10.33
CA HIS A 302 19.95 8.07 11.45
C HIS A 302 21.44 7.77 11.31
N PHE A 303 22.01 7.89 10.11
CA PHE A 303 23.41 7.53 9.82
C PHE A 303 24.20 8.64 9.11
N ASP A 304 23.67 9.87 9.07
CA ASP A 304 24.30 11.07 8.52
C ASP A 304 24.82 10.88 7.08
N LYS A 305 24.14 10.06 6.28
CA LYS A 305 24.51 9.85 4.87
C LYS A 305 24.02 11.01 4.02
N SER A 306 24.81 11.42 3.03
CA SER A 306 24.30 12.34 2.01
C SER A 306 23.26 11.64 1.12
N PRO A 307 22.36 12.37 0.44
CA PRO A 307 21.36 11.76 -0.44
C PRO A 307 21.97 10.86 -1.54
N GLU A 308 23.13 11.23 -2.09
CA GLU A 308 23.84 10.45 -3.10
C GLU A 308 24.42 9.15 -2.52
N GLU A 309 25.02 9.22 -1.34
CA GLU A 309 25.52 8.04 -0.63
C GLU A 309 24.38 7.10 -0.22
N ALA A 310 23.28 7.66 0.28
CA ALA A 310 22.11 6.90 0.69
C ALA A 310 21.51 6.12 -0.50
N ALA A 311 21.32 6.79 -1.64
CA ALA A 311 20.83 6.15 -2.86
C ALA A 311 21.79 5.04 -3.35
N THR A 312 23.10 5.31 -3.31
CA THR A 312 24.12 4.32 -3.71
C THR A 312 24.10 3.10 -2.79
N LEU A 313 24.04 3.30 -1.48
CA LEU A 313 24.00 2.22 -0.48
C LEU A 313 22.71 1.41 -0.59
N MET A 314 21.56 2.06 -0.76
CA MET A 314 20.26 1.40 -0.94
C MET A 314 20.28 0.49 -2.19
N MET A 315 20.79 0.98 -3.34
CA MET A 315 20.88 0.15 -4.55
C MET A 315 21.79 -1.05 -4.36
N ARG A 316 22.85 -0.90 -3.57
CA ARG A 316 23.75 -2.02 -3.25
C ARG A 316 23.09 -3.04 -2.33
N VAL A 317 22.39 -2.61 -1.28
CA VAL A 317 21.61 -3.51 -0.41
C VAL A 317 20.58 -4.29 -1.25
N HIS A 318 19.89 -3.61 -2.16
CA HIS A 318 18.92 -4.23 -3.06
C HIS A 318 19.52 -5.36 -3.91
N HIS A 319 20.72 -5.16 -4.48
CA HIS A 319 21.38 -6.18 -5.30
C HIS A 319 22.13 -7.26 -4.50
N GLU A 320 22.75 -6.90 -3.38
CA GLU A 320 23.61 -7.78 -2.59
C GLU A 320 22.81 -8.54 -1.49
N GLY A 321 21.55 -8.16 -1.25
CA GLY A 321 20.67 -8.71 -0.22
C GLY A 321 21.00 -8.26 1.20
N SER A 322 22.25 -7.90 1.49
CA SER A 322 22.65 -7.23 2.74
C SER A 322 23.94 -6.44 2.56
N LEU A 323 24.13 -5.38 3.36
CA LEU A 323 25.33 -4.54 3.28
C LEU A 323 25.70 -3.92 4.63
N VAL A 324 27.00 -3.77 4.89
CA VAL A 324 27.52 -2.92 5.97
C VAL A 324 27.43 -1.46 5.54
N LEU A 325 26.62 -0.66 6.22
CA LEU A 325 26.37 0.74 5.86
C LEU A 325 27.24 1.74 6.62
N ALA A 326 27.55 1.39 7.86
CA ALA A 326 28.31 2.22 8.77
C ALA A 326 29.10 1.35 9.73
N VAL A 327 30.24 1.90 10.16
CA VAL A 327 30.94 1.45 11.35
C VAL A 327 30.83 2.57 12.36
N ALA A 328 30.27 2.28 13.52
CA ALA A 328 30.02 3.28 14.56
C ALA A 328 30.33 2.71 15.95
N ASP A 329 30.49 3.59 16.94
CA ASP A 329 30.49 3.18 18.33
C ASP A 329 29.19 2.44 18.65
N GLY A 330 29.28 1.29 19.34
CA GLY A 330 28.13 0.41 19.51
C GLY A 330 27.00 0.97 20.36
N ALA A 331 27.24 1.95 21.25
CA ALA A 331 26.15 2.65 21.94
C ALA A 331 25.38 3.54 20.96
N ARG A 332 26.10 4.37 20.19
CA ARG A 332 25.49 5.23 19.15
C ARG A 332 24.78 4.41 18.07
N ALA A 333 25.38 3.29 17.64
CA ALA A 333 24.78 2.40 16.65
C ALA A 333 23.48 1.78 17.17
N ALA A 334 23.45 1.36 18.44
CA ALA A 334 22.24 0.83 19.05
C ALA A 334 21.12 1.87 19.14
N ASP A 335 21.43 3.10 19.53
CA ASP A 335 20.44 4.18 19.58
C ASP A 335 19.86 4.51 18.19
N ALA A 336 20.73 4.63 17.18
CA ALA A 336 20.31 4.86 15.79
C ALA A 336 19.44 3.72 15.25
N VAL A 337 19.82 2.46 15.49
CA VAL A 337 19.04 1.30 15.05
C VAL A 337 17.69 1.23 15.77
N ARG A 338 17.61 1.57 17.07
CA ARG A 338 16.33 1.64 17.79
C ARG A 338 15.42 2.73 17.21
N ALA A 339 15.94 3.93 16.99
CA ALA A 339 15.18 5.03 16.41
C ALA A 339 14.66 4.69 15.01
N MET A 340 15.51 4.12 14.17
CA MET A 340 15.13 3.68 12.83
C MET A 340 14.12 2.54 12.85
N ARG A 341 14.24 1.53 13.73
CA ARG A 341 13.23 0.45 13.82
C ARG A 341 11.87 0.92 14.34
N ALA A 342 11.83 1.97 15.16
CA ALA A 342 10.57 2.57 15.56
C ALA A 342 9.81 3.18 14.36
N GLU A 343 10.55 3.62 13.35
CA GLU A 343 10.02 4.21 12.13
C GLU A 343 9.76 3.17 11.04
N LEU A 344 10.72 2.28 10.80
CA LEU A 344 10.71 1.22 9.78
C LEU A 344 10.73 -0.15 10.47
N PRO A 345 9.61 -0.58 11.08
CA PRO A 345 9.57 -1.79 11.91
C PRO A 345 9.83 -3.09 11.14
N ILE A 346 9.62 -3.07 9.83
CA ILE A 346 9.86 -4.21 8.95
C ILE A 346 11.32 -4.35 8.55
N LEU A 347 12.12 -3.27 8.58
CA LEU A 347 13.47 -3.28 8.05
C LEU A 347 14.42 -4.02 9.00
N ARG A 348 15.07 -5.06 8.48
CA ARG A 348 16.03 -5.85 9.26
C ARG A 348 17.40 -5.22 9.29
N VAL A 349 17.85 -4.92 10.51
CA VAL A 349 19.15 -4.33 10.77
C VAL A 349 19.86 -5.02 11.92
N ASP A 350 21.07 -5.50 11.68
CA ASP A 350 21.90 -6.20 12.66
C ASP A 350 23.11 -5.33 13.07
N LEU A 351 23.50 -5.43 14.34
CA LEU A 351 24.79 -4.91 14.82
C LEU A 351 25.78 -6.07 14.94
N ARG A 352 26.91 -6.00 14.24
CA ARG A 352 27.97 -7.01 14.29
C ARG A 352 29.22 -6.40 14.90
N ALA A 353 29.82 -7.08 15.89
CA ALA A 353 31.12 -6.67 16.40
C ALA A 353 32.13 -6.61 15.25
N GLY A 354 32.90 -5.52 15.15
CA GLY A 354 33.98 -5.44 14.18
C GLY A 354 34.97 -6.57 14.42
N LYS A 355 35.34 -7.31 13.37
CA LYS A 355 36.54 -8.16 13.45
C LYS A 355 37.73 -7.21 13.52
N SER A 356 38.40 -7.18 14.68
CA SER A 356 39.67 -6.49 14.88
C SER A 356 40.75 -7.07 13.99
#